data_AF-A0A1H9KX89-F1
#
_entry.id   AF-A0A1H9KX89-F1
#
_cell.length_a   1.000
_cell.length_b   1.000
_cell.length_c   1.000
_cell.angle_alpha   90.00
_cell.angle_beta   90.00
_cell.angle_gamma   90.00
#
_symmetry.space_group_name_H-M   'P 1'
#
loop_
_entity.id
_entity.type
_entity.pdbx_description
1 polymer ?
#
loop_
_entity_poly.entity_id
_entity_poly.type
_entity_poly.pdbx_seq_one_letter_code
_entity_poly.pdbx_strand_id
1 'polypeptide(L)'
;MDKTVYFSMPKDVTHGRGYIYSLQYHIVWVTKYRKPIFVGEIEKDVRNYLLETLKSLDMVPIAMEIMPDHIHLLVDCKPQLR
;
A
#
# COMPACT_ATOMS: atom_id res chain seq x y z
N MET A 1 16.71 8.50 5.48
CA MET A 1 15.46 7.73 5.36
C MET A 1 14.75 8.26 4.15
N ASP A 2 15.06 7.69 2.98
CA ASP A 2 14.40 8.08 1.74
C ASP A 2 12.95 7.60 1.79
N LYS A 3 12.07 8.56 2.09
CA LYS A 3 10.63 8.36 2.02
C LYS A 3 10.28 8.25 0.55
N THR A 4 10.24 7.04 0.00
CA THR A 4 9.66 6.83 -1.33
C THR A 4 8.14 6.97 -1.19
N VAL A 5 7.67 8.20 -1.06
CA VAL A 5 6.24 8.48 -1.00
C VAL A 5 5.74 8.55 -2.43
N TYR A 6 4.98 7.54 -2.84
CA TYR A 6 4.30 7.52 -4.13
C TYR A 6 3.08 8.44 -4.10
N PHE A 7 3.27 9.75 -3.95
CA PHE A 7 2.14 10.69 -4.02
C PHE A 7 1.48 10.64 -5.39
N SER A 8 0.36 9.93 -5.51
CA SER A 8 -0.61 10.17 -6.57
C SER A 8 -1.60 11.22 -6.07
N MET A 9 -1.96 12.17 -6.95
CA MET A 9 -3.03 13.12 -6.63
C MET A 9 -4.31 12.33 -6.41
N PRO A 10 -4.99 12.48 -5.25
CA PRO A 10 -6.26 11.82 -5.03
C PRO A 10 -7.23 12.26 -6.13
N LYS A 11 -7.84 11.31 -6.83
CA LYS A 11 -9.01 11.62 -7.66
C LYS A 11 -10.16 11.94 -6.71
N ASP A 12 -10.93 12.99 -7.00
CA ASP A 12 -12.12 13.33 -6.19
C ASP A 12 -13.05 12.12 -6.07
N VAL A 13 -13.38 11.51 -7.23
CA VAL A 13 -14.16 10.27 -7.32
C VAL A 13 -13.81 9.48 -8.58
N THR A 14 -13.98 8.15 -8.51
CA THR A 14 -13.87 7.24 -9.64
C THR A 14 -15.24 6.67 -10.00
N HIS A 15 -15.53 6.55 -11.30
CA HIS A 15 -16.80 6.05 -11.83
C HIS A 15 -16.65 4.62 -12.34
N GLY A 16 -17.48 3.72 -11.80
CA GLY A 16 -17.68 2.37 -12.31
C GLY A 16 -18.98 2.27 -13.13
N ARG A 17 -19.36 1.05 -13.52
CA ARG A 17 -20.56 0.81 -14.35
C ARG A 17 -21.87 1.18 -13.64
N GLY A 18 -21.92 1.06 -12.32
CA GLY A 18 -23.13 1.31 -11.51
C GLY A 18 -22.84 1.87 -10.12
N TYR A 19 -21.67 2.47 -9.93
CA TYR A 19 -21.24 3.03 -8.65
C TYR A 19 -20.22 4.14 -8.88
N ILE A 20 -20.23 5.11 -7.98
CA ILE A 20 -19.23 6.18 -7.89
C ILE A 20 -18.58 6.02 -6.53
N TYR A 21 -17.25 6.06 -6.47
CA TYR A 21 -16.55 5.77 -5.23
C TYR A 21 -15.27 6.59 -5.09
N SER A 22 -14.90 6.85 -3.83
CA SER A 22 -13.58 7.30 -3.41
C SER A 22 -13.24 6.45 -2.20
N LEU A 23 -12.43 5.41 -2.41
CA LEU A 23 -12.17 4.38 -1.41
C LEU A 23 -10.67 4.23 -1.23
N GLN A 24 -10.20 4.71 -0.08
CA GLN A 24 -8.82 4.63 0.32
C GLN A 24 -8.73 3.92 1.67
N TYR A 25 -7.80 2.99 1.79
CA TYR A 25 -7.57 2.25 3.03
C TYR A 25 -6.17 2.52 3.55
N HIS A 26 -6.09 2.93 4.82
CA HIS A 26 -4.84 2.95 5.57
C HIS A 26 -4.69 1.63 6.33
N ILE A 27 -3.86 0.75 5.79
CA ILE A 27 -3.60 -0.58 6.30
C ILE A 27 -2.27 -0.54 7.03
N VAL A 28 -2.29 -0.96 8.30
CA VAL A 28 -1.09 -1.03 9.14
C VAL A 28 -0.99 -2.41 9.76
N TRP A 29 0.17 -3.03 9.64
CA TRP A 29 0.47 -4.27 10.34
C TRP A 29 1.91 -4.28 10.84
N VAL A 30 2.18 -5.21 11.76
CA VAL A 30 3.43 -5.29 12.51
C VAL A 30 4.04 -6.67 12.33
N THR A 31 5.36 -6.76 12.50
CA THR A 31 6.07 -8.03 12.54
C THR A 31 5.69 -8.81 13.80
N LYS A 32 5.81 -10.14 13.75
CA LYS A 32 5.57 -10.99 14.91
C LYS A 32 6.51 -10.57 16.05
N TYR A 33 5.92 -10.23 17.20
CA TYR A 33 6.62 -9.69 18.37
C TYR A 33 7.35 -8.35 18.15
N ARG A 34 6.95 -7.54 17.15
CA ARG A 34 7.59 -6.24 16.85
C ARG A 34 9.10 -6.34 16.59
N LYS A 35 9.55 -7.50 16.07
CA LYS A 35 10.95 -7.69 15.71
C LYS A 35 11.35 -6.78 14.54
N PRO A 36 12.46 -6.03 14.63
CA PRO A 36 12.87 -5.09 13.59
C PRO A 36 13.57 -5.81 12.42
N ILE A 37 12.83 -6.59 11.64
CA ILE A 37 13.37 -7.45 10.56
C ILE A 37 13.38 -6.77 9.18
N PHE A 38 12.59 -5.72 8.98
CA PHE A 38 12.53 -5.00 7.69
C PHE A 38 13.69 -4.01 7.58
N VAL A 39 14.90 -4.53 7.40
CA VAL A 39 16.14 -3.74 7.30
C VAL A 39 17.01 -4.24 6.14
N GLY A 40 17.75 -3.34 5.51
CA GLY A 40 18.66 -3.68 4.41
C GLY A 40 17.93 -4.28 3.22
N GLU A 41 18.39 -5.44 2.74
CA GLU A 41 17.79 -6.11 1.58
C GLU A 41 16.36 -6.62 1.84
N ILE A 42 16.04 -7.01 3.08
CA ILE A 42 14.69 -7.47 3.43
C ILE A 42 13.65 -6.36 3.20
N GLU A 43 14.00 -5.11 3.50
CA GLU A 43 13.11 -3.97 3.25
C GLU A 43 12.79 -3.82 1.76
N LYS A 44 13.81 -3.97 0.89
CA LYS A 44 13.67 -3.85 -0.57
C LYS A 44 12.85 -4.99 -1.14
N ASP A 45 13.11 -6.22 -0.71
CA ASP A 45 12.40 -7.42 -1.18
C ASP A 45 10.91 -7.35 -0.82
N VAL A 46 10.60 -6.98 0.44
CA VAL A 46 9.22 -6.82 0.90
C VAL A 46 8.51 -5.69 0.14
N ARG A 47 9.21 -4.57 -0.12
CA ARG A 47 8.66 -3.49 -0.93
C ARG A 47 8.26 -3.96 -2.33
N ASN A 48 9.15 -4.66 -3.03
CA ASN A 48 8.88 -5.17 -4.37
C ASN A 48 7.71 -6.17 -4.36
N TYR A 49 7.71 -7.10 -3.40
CA TYR A 49 6.63 -8.06 -3.22
C TYR A 49 5.27 -7.39 -2.99
N LEU A 50 5.22 -6.35 -2.14
CA LEU A 50 3.98 -5.61 -1.89
C LEU A 50 3.50 -4.86 -3.13
N LEU A 51 4.41 -4.23 -3.89
CA LEU A 51 4.05 -3.55 -5.13
C LEU A 51 3.51 -4.51 -6.19
N GLU A 52 4.11 -5.70 -6.33
CA GLU A 52 3.61 -6.74 -7.22
C GLU A 52 2.24 -7.28 -6.78
N THR A 53 2.04 -7.45 -5.47
CA THR A 53 0.77 -7.88 -4.89
C THR A 53 -0.33 -6.85 -5.13
N LEU A 54 -0.05 -5.56 -4.92
CA LEU A 54 -1.04 -4.51 -5.18
C LEU A 54 -1.40 -4.44 -6.66
N LYS A 55 -0.41 -4.60 -7.54
CA LYS A 55 -0.64 -4.66 -8.99
C LYS A 55 -1.52 -5.84 -9.38
N SER A 56 -1.33 -7.02 -8.79
CA SER A 56 -2.15 -8.20 -9.09
C SER A 56 -3.60 -8.06 -8.59
N LEU A 57 -3.80 -7.31 -7.50
CA LEU A 57 -5.11 -6.99 -6.92
C LEU A 57 -5.80 -5.77 -7.55
N ASP A 58 -5.20 -5.14 -8.58
CA ASP A 58 -5.70 -3.89 -9.19
C ASP A 58 -5.89 -2.76 -8.16
N MET A 59 -5.00 -2.71 -7.17
CA MET A 59 -4.92 -1.68 -6.13
C MET A 59 -3.81 -0.68 -6.47
N VAL A 60 -4.08 0.61 -6.26
CA VAL A 60 -3.12 1.67 -6.54
C VAL A 60 -2.50 2.16 -5.23
N PRO A 61 -1.18 2.02 -5.03
CA PRO A 61 -0.52 2.60 -3.86
C PRO A 61 -0.50 4.13 -3.94
N ILE A 62 -0.97 4.79 -2.88
CA ILE A 62 -0.88 6.25 -2.67
C ILE A 62 0.28 6.58 -1.71
N ALA A 63 0.54 5.72 -0.73
CA ALA A 63 1.72 5.85 0.12
C ALA A 63 2.10 4.49 0.68
N MET A 64 3.40 4.23 0.82
CA MET A 64 3.92 3.01 1.45
C MET A 64 5.15 3.38 2.27
N GLU A 65 5.11 3.09 3.56
CA GLU A 65 6.24 3.26 4.46
C GLU A 65 6.55 1.92 5.13
N ILE A 66 7.80 1.48 5.01
CA ILE A 66 8.29 0.27 5.66
C ILE A 66 9.25 0.73 6.76
N MET A 67 8.85 0.48 8.00
CA MET A 67 9.65 0.70 9.19
C MET A 67 10.22 -0.66 9.65
N PRO A 68 11.28 -0.70 10.47
CA PRO A 68 11.94 -1.97 10.80
C PRO A 68 10.99 -3.08 11.31
N ASP A 69 9.95 -2.72 12.06
CA ASP A 69 9.01 -3.66 12.68
C ASP A 69 7.55 -3.53 12.22
N HIS A 70 7.23 -2.61 11.32
CA HIS A 70 5.85 -2.37 10.86
C HIS A 70 5.79 -1.72 9.48
N ILE A 71 4.64 -1.85 8.82
CA ILE A 71 4.40 -1.31 7.49
C ILE A 71 3.12 -0.49 7.52
N HIS A 72 3.17 0.71 6.94
CA HIS A 72 2.02 1.54 6.66
C HIS A 72 1.77 1.54 5.15
N LEU A 73 0.53 1.28 4.76
CA LEU A 73 0.13 1.24 3.36
C LEU A 73 -1.18 2.02 3.19
N LEU A 74 -1.13 3.06 2.36
CA LEU A 74 -2.31 3.78 1.89
C LEU A 74 -2.56 3.38 0.44
N VAL A 75 -3.72 2.78 0.17
CA VAL A 75 -4.09 2.28 -1.16
C VAL A 75 -5.46 2.78 -1.57
N ASP A 76 -5.60 3.13 -2.85
CA ASP A 76 -6.89 3.29 -3.52
C ASP A 76 -7.30 1.95 -4.12
N CYS A 77 -8.55 1.55 -3.94
CA CYS A 77 -9.07 0.32 -4.52
C CYS A 77 -10.53 0.43 -4.95
N LYS A 78 -10.92 -0.47 -5.87
CA LYS A 78 -12.31 -0.64 -6.27
C LYS A 78 -13.12 -1.26 -5.12
N PRO A 79 -14.43 -0.99 -5.02
CA PRO A 79 -15.29 -1.64 -4.01
C PRO A 79 -15.32 -3.17 -4.12
N GLN A 80 -15.07 -3.70 -5.33
CA GLN A 80 -14.98 -5.14 -5.59
C GLN A 80 -13.52 -5.55 -5.68
N LEU A 81 -13.13 -6.51 -4.84
CA LEU A 81 -11.86 -7.22 -4.96
C LEU A 81 -11.99 -8.30 -6.04
N ARG A 82 -10.95 -8.49 -6.86
CA ARG A 82 -10.92 -9.52 -7.91
C ARG A 82 -10.06 -10.70 -7.49
#